data_AF-A0A2V8DH79-F1
#
_entry.id   AF-A0A2V8DH79-F1
#
_cell.length_a   1.000
_cell.length_b   1.000
_cell.length_c   1.000
_cell.angle_alpha   90.00
_cell.angle_beta   90.00
_cell.angle_gamma   90.00
#
_symmetry.space_group_name_H-M   'P 1'
#
loop_
_entity.id
_entity.type
_entity.pdbx_description
1 polymer ?
#
loop_
_entity_poly.entity_id
_entity_poly.type
_entity_poly.pdbx_seq_one_letter_code
_entity_poly.pdbx_strand_id
1 'polypeptide(L)'
;MRGARAGSDGKGGVVAVAYADAERGASLAPVALVEVAARAGATGVLLDTADKGGPGLRGLVEAGALAAWVAETHQTGLLVALAGKLTVDDLPFVRDAGADVAGVRGAACVGGRTGTVSADRVRLLKRVVHGIHHEDTKIGSS
;
A
#
# COMPACT_ATOMS: atom_id res chain seq x y z
N MET A 1 11.76 -11.17 -26.31
CA MET A 1 11.59 -10.05 -25.36
C MET A 1 12.83 -9.98 -24.48
N ARG A 2 13.61 -8.89 -24.51
CA ARG A 2 14.78 -8.72 -23.63
C ARG A 2 14.27 -8.34 -22.23
N GLY A 3 14.50 -9.18 -21.22
CA GLY A 3 14.02 -8.94 -19.85
C GLY A 3 14.91 -7.95 -19.11
N ALA A 4 14.31 -7.05 -18.33
CA ALA A 4 15.02 -6.31 -17.30
C ALA A 4 15.26 -7.26 -16.10
N ARG A 5 16.46 -7.23 -15.52
CA ARG A 5 16.74 -7.87 -14.23
C ARG A 5 16.75 -6.78 -13.17
N ALA A 6 16.07 -7.01 -12.06
CA ALA A 6 16.24 -6.21 -10.87
C ALA A 6 17.69 -6.38 -10.40
N GLY A 7 18.45 -5.29 -10.42
CA GLY A 7 19.77 -5.24 -9.79
C GLY A 7 19.57 -5.04 -8.29
N SER A 8 20.20 -5.88 -7.47
CA SER A 8 20.32 -5.65 -6.03
C SER A 8 21.80 -5.63 -5.65
N ASP A 9 22.34 -4.45 -5.38
CA ASP A 9 23.74 -4.28 -4.94
C ASP A 9 23.90 -4.62 -3.44
N GLY A 10 23.07 -5.53 -2.91
CA GLY A 10 23.02 -5.94 -1.52
C GLY A 10 22.43 -4.92 -0.53
N LYS A 11 22.00 -3.73 -0.98
CA LYS A 11 21.47 -2.64 -0.13
C LYS A 11 20.11 -2.08 -0.53
N GLY A 12 19.48 -2.60 -1.57
CA GLY A 12 18.23 -2.08 -2.11
C GLY A 12 17.47 -3.12 -2.92
N GLY A 13 16.17 -2.87 -3.10
CA GLY A 13 15.25 -3.73 -3.83
C GLY A 13 14.47 -2.96 -4.88
N VAL A 14 13.93 -3.67 -5.86
CA VAL A 14 13.07 -3.09 -6.91
C VAL A 14 11.62 -3.39 -6.59
N VAL A 15 10.76 -2.38 -6.66
CA VAL A 15 9.30 -2.53 -6.56
C VAL A 15 8.67 -2.14 -7.88
N ALA A 16 7.96 -3.07 -8.52
CA ALA A 16 7.19 -2.77 -9.73
C ALA A 16 5.90 -2.05 -9.37
N VAL A 17 5.52 -1.01 -10.11
CA VAL A 17 4.36 -0.18 -9.78
C VAL A 17 3.27 -0.34 -10.84
N ALA A 18 2.05 -0.56 -10.39
CA ALA A 18 0.83 -0.45 -11.18
C ALA A 18 -0.06 0.67 -10.62
N TYR A 19 -0.89 1.23 -11.49
CA TYR A 19 -1.86 2.25 -11.12
C TYR A 19 -3.28 1.72 -11.30
N ALA A 20 -4.09 1.78 -10.24
CA ALA A 20 -5.43 1.22 -10.22
C ALA A 20 -6.42 1.95 -11.16
N ASP A 21 -6.04 3.13 -11.63
CA ASP A 21 -6.76 4.04 -12.51
C ASP A 21 -6.05 4.22 -13.87
N ALA A 22 -5.14 3.31 -14.25
CA ALA A 22 -4.45 3.36 -15.54
C ALA A 22 -5.38 3.10 -16.74
N GLU A 23 -6.38 2.23 -16.57
CA GLU A 23 -7.38 1.96 -17.61
C GLU A 23 -8.67 2.74 -17.34
N ARG A 24 -9.50 2.92 -18.37
CA ARG A 24 -10.85 3.51 -18.21
C ARG A 24 -11.74 2.48 -17.51
N GLY A 25 -11.59 2.38 -16.20
CA GLY A 25 -12.17 1.36 -15.35
C GLY A 25 -11.16 1.01 -14.26
N ALA A 26 -11.59 1.06 -13.00
CA ALA A 26 -10.72 0.67 -11.91
C ALA A 26 -10.27 -0.78 -12.08
N SER A 27 -8.96 -1.03 -12.05
CA SER A 27 -8.42 -2.37 -12.26
C SER A 27 -7.22 -2.62 -11.36
N LEU A 28 -7.02 -3.88 -11.01
CA LEU A 28 -5.83 -4.32 -10.30
C LEU A 28 -4.64 -4.41 -11.27
N ALA A 29 -3.43 -4.53 -10.74
CA ALA A 29 -2.27 -4.75 -11.60
C ALA A 29 -2.49 -6.01 -12.46
N PRO A 30 -2.23 -5.96 -13.77
CA PRO A 30 -2.35 -7.14 -14.61
C PRO A 30 -1.46 -8.27 -14.09
N VAL A 31 -1.94 -9.52 -14.16
CA VAL A 31 -1.16 -10.72 -13.85
C VAL A 31 0.21 -10.70 -14.55
N ALA A 32 0.25 -10.19 -15.78
CA ALA A 32 1.48 -10.01 -16.55
C ALA A 32 2.52 -9.11 -15.84
N LEU A 33 2.11 -8.07 -15.09
CA LEU A 33 3.05 -7.24 -14.33
C LEU A 33 3.64 -8.01 -13.15
N VAL A 34 2.81 -8.75 -12.42
CA VAL A 34 3.25 -9.60 -11.30
C VAL A 34 4.24 -10.66 -11.79
N GLU A 35 3.93 -11.34 -12.90
CA GLU A 35 4.84 -12.32 -13.52
C GLU A 35 6.15 -11.70 -13.98
N VAL A 36 6.11 -10.51 -14.60
CA VAL A 36 7.32 -9.80 -15.02
C VAL A 36 8.15 -9.38 -13.80
N ALA A 37 7.54 -8.88 -12.74
CA ALA A 37 8.22 -8.50 -11.51
C ALA A 37 8.91 -9.71 -10.86
N ALA A 38 8.20 -10.83 -10.72
CA ALA A 38 8.74 -12.07 -10.17
C ALA A 38 9.92 -12.58 -11.00
N ARG A 39 9.77 -12.66 -12.33
CA ARG A 39 10.83 -13.10 -13.23
C ARG A 39 12.03 -12.16 -13.28
N ALA A 40 11.81 -10.86 -13.07
CA ALA A 40 12.87 -9.88 -12.98
C ALA A 40 13.66 -9.96 -11.67
N GLY A 41 13.15 -10.66 -10.64
CA GLY A 41 13.74 -10.68 -9.30
C GLY A 41 13.41 -9.42 -8.50
N ALA A 42 12.26 -8.79 -8.75
CA ALA A 42 11.78 -7.68 -7.95
C ALA A 42 11.53 -8.13 -6.50
N THR A 43 11.61 -7.19 -5.56
CA THR A 43 11.31 -7.40 -4.15
C THR A 43 9.80 -7.38 -3.89
N GLY A 44 9.05 -6.63 -4.69
CA GLY A 44 7.61 -6.54 -4.53
C GLY A 44 6.91 -5.78 -5.63
N VAL A 45 5.61 -5.59 -5.45
CA VAL A 45 4.76 -4.75 -6.27
C VAL A 45 4.08 -3.68 -5.43
N LEU A 46 3.75 -2.55 -6.05
CA LEU A 46 2.96 -1.48 -5.49
C LEU A 46 1.75 -1.21 -6.38
N LEU A 47 0.56 -1.19 -5.80
CA LEU A 47 -0.64 -0.63 -6.42
C LEU A 47 -0.92 0.77 -5.86
N ASP A 48 -0.83 1.81 -6.71
CA ASP A 48 -1.13 3.22 -6.35
C ASP A 48 -2.24 3.76 -7.27
N THR A 49 -2.61 5.04 -7.13
CA THR A 49 -3.41 5.78 -8.12
C THR A 49 -2.54 6.79 -8.86
N ALA A 50 -2.72 7.00 -10.15
CA ALA A 50 -2.01 8.01 -10.92
C ALA A 50 -2.65 9.39 -10.70
N ASP A 51 -3.97 9.48 -10.84
CA ASP A 51 -4.73 10.71 -10.62
C ASP A 51 -4.85 11.00 -9.11
N LYS A 52 -4.27 12.12 -8.71
CA LYS A 52 -4.31 12.58 -7.31
C LYS A 52 -5.54 13.46 -7.02
N GLY A 53 -6.32 13.84 -8.05
CA GLY A 53 -7.63 14.47 -7.95
C GLY A 53 -8.79 13.46 -7.86
N GLY A 54 -8.68 12.33 -8.55
CA GLY A 54 -9.68 11.25 -8.60
C GLY A 54 -9.93 10.47 -7.30
N PRO A 55 -10.72 9.38 -7.34
CA PRO A 55 -11.00 8.55 -6.17
C PRO A 55 -9.72 7.90 -5.61
N GLY A 56 -9.74 7.54 -4.32
CA GLY A 56 -8.67 6.74 -3.71
C GLY A 56 -8.80 5.26 -4.04
N LEU A 57 -7.79 4.46 -3.69
CA LEU A 57 -7.74 3.03 -4.00
C LEU A 57 -9.00 2.29 -3.53
N ARG A 58 -9.46 2.56 -2.30
CA ARG A 58 -10.69 1.96 -1.73
C ARG A 58 -11.95 2.29 -2.54
N GLY A 59 -12.00 3.46 -3.19
CA GLY A 59 -13.11 3.85 -4.06
C GLY A 59 -13.03 3.27 -5.47
N LEU A 60 -11.90 2.63 -5.81
CA LEU A 60 -11.63 2.05 -7.12
C LEU A 60 -11.75 0.52 -7.07
N VAL A 61 -11.22 -0.12 -6.03
CA VAL A 61 -11.08 -1.57 -5.97
C VAL A 61 -11.94 -2.16 -4.85
N GLU A 62 -12.71 -3.18 -5.17
CA GLU A 62 -13.51 -3.94 -4.21
C GLU A 62 -12.61 -4.75 -3.26
N ALA A 63 -13.00 -4.89 -1.99
CA ALA A 63 -12.18 -5.48 -0.94
C ALA A 63 -11.82 -6.96 -1.18
N GLY A 64 -12.79 -7.77 -1.59
CA GLY A 64 -12.58 -9.17 -1.92
C GLY A 64 -11.64 -9.36 -3.12
N ALA A 65 -11.85 -8.57 -4.18
CA ALA A 65 -10.96 -8.58 -5.34
C ALA A 65 -9.53 -8.18 -4.99
N LEU A 66 -9.36 -7.15 -4.16
CA LEU A 66 -8.06 -6.71 -3.69
C LEU A 66 -7.36 -7.79 -2.84
N ALA A 67 -8.07 -8.40 -1.90
CA ALA A 67 -7.53 -9.46 -1.05
C ALA A 67 -7.10 -10.69 -1.86
N ALA A 68 -7.91 -11.10 -2.84
CA ALA A 68 -7.55 -12.20 -3.75
C ALA A 68 -6.26 -11.89 -4.52
N TRP A 69 -6.15 -10.67 -5.07
CA TRP A 69 -4.96 -10.25 -5.82
C TRP A 69 -3.70 -10.17 -4.95
N VAL A 70 -3.82 -9.70 -3.70
CA VAL A 70 -2.71 -9.72 -2.74
C VAL A 70 -2.26 -11.16 -2.49
N ALA A 71 -3.20 -12.07 -2.20
CA ALA A 71 -2.91 -13.48 -1.93
C ALA A 71 -2.25 -14.19 -3.12
N GLU A 72 -2.73 -13.95 -4.35
CA GLU A 72 -2.14 -14.47 -5.58
C GLU A 72 -0.73 -13.93 -5.79
N THR A 73 -0.52 -12.63 -5.57
CA THR A 73 0.79 -12.00 -5.72
C THR A 73 1.80 -12.58 -4.73
N HIS A 74 1.40 -12.83 -3.48
CA HIS A 74 2.24 -13.47 -2.48
C HIS A 74 2.70 -14.89 -2.90
N GLN A 75 1.92 -15.63 -3.68
CA GLN A 75 2.34 -16.94 -4.21
C GLN A 75 3.57 -16.86 -5.13
N THR A 76 3.89 -15.66 -5.63
CA THR A 76 5.09 -15.42 -6.44
C THR A 76 6.32 -15.03 -5.63
N GLY A 77 6.20 -14.95 -4.30
CA GLY A 77 7.28 -14.55 -3.39
C GLY A 77 7.53 -13.04 -3.34
N LEU A 78 6.67 -12.24 -3.97
CA LEU A 78 6.74 -10.78 -3.98
C LEU A 78 6.01 -10.20 -2.76
N LEU A 79 6.58 -9.16 -2.15
CA LEU A 79 5.86 -8.31 -1.20
C LEU A 79 4.80 -7.47 -1.94
N VAL A 80 3.72 -7.13 -1.25
CA VAL A 80 2.65 -6.28 -1.77
C VAL A 80 2.53 -5.00 -0.96
N ALA A 81 2.71 -3.88 -1.64
CA ALA A 81 2.45 -2.54 -1.12
C ALA A 81 1.17 -1.96 -1.74
N LEU A 82 0.36 -1.27 -0.93
CA LEU A 82 -0.83 -0.57 -1.38
C LEU A 82 -0.74 0.92 -1.03
N ALA A 83 -1.07 1.79 -1.99
CA ALA A 83 -1.15 3.24 -1.83
C ALA A 83 -2.37 3.78 -2.57
N GLY A 84 -2.44 5.10 -2.82
CA GLY A 84 -3.54 5.71 -3.57
C GLY A 84 -4.55 6.42 -2.67
N LYS A 85 -4.21 7.66 -2.30
CA LYS A 85 -5.03 8.57 -1.48
C LYS A 85 -5.60 7.95 -0.19
N LEU A 86 -4.90 6.98 0.38
CA LEU A 86 -5.30 6.35 1.64
C LEU A 86 -5.40 7.37 2.78
N THR A 87 -6.51 7.30 3.51
CA THR A 87 -6.74 8.00 4.78
C THR A 87 -6.42 7.09 5.96
N VAL A 88 -6.53 7.62 7.17
CA VAL A 88 -6.37 6.81 8.39
C VAL A 88 -7.44 5.71 8.48
N ASP A 89 -8.66 6.00 8.02
CA ASP A 89 -9.81 5.08 8.07
C ASP A 89 -9.75 3.99 6.99
N ASP A 90 -8.83 4.12 6.03
CA ASP A 90 -8.59 3.13 4.98
C ASP A 90 -7.49 2.14 5.35
N LEU A 91 -6.74 2.37 6.44
CA LEU A 91 -5.69 1.44 6.87
C LEU A 91 -6.22 0.06 7.27
N PRO A 92 -7.39 -0.09 7.94
CA PRO A 92 -7.99 -1.40 8.14
C PRO A 92 -8.26 -2.12 6.82
N PHE A 93 -8.76 -1.43 5.80
CA PHE A 93 -9.00 -2.01 4.47
C PHE A 93 -7.71 -2.55 3.83
N VAL A 94 -6.59 -1.83 3.95
CA VAL A 94 -5.28 -2.28 3.46
C VAL A 94 -4.74 -3.48 4.24
N ARG A 95 -4.88 -3.45 5.56
CA ARG A 95 -4.47 -4.56 6.44
C ARG A 95 -5.29 -5.82 6.17
N ASP A 96 -6.61 -5.67 6.07
CA ASP A 96 -7.54 -6.78 5.90
C ASP A 96 -7.41 -7.41 4.50
N ALA A 97 -6.95 -6.64 3.51
CA ALA A 97 -6.52 -7.17 2.21
C ALA A 97 -5.23 -8.00 2.27
N GLY A 98 -4.49 -7.97 3.39
CA GLY A 98 -3.25 -8.73 3.59
C GLY A 98 -1.98 -8.04 3.09
N ALA A 99 -2.01 -6.74 2.80
CA ALA A 99 -0.84 -6.04 2.29
C ALA A 99 0.30 -5.94 3.32
N ASP A 100 1.55 -6.02 2.86
CA ASP A 100 2.74 -5.92 3.69
C ASP A 100 3.08 -4.47 4.05
N VAL A 101 2.77 -3.53 3.14
CA VAL A 101 3.13 -2.12 3.27
C VAL A 101 1.98 -1.21 2.85
N ALA A 102 1.67 -0.22 3.69
CA ALA A 102 0.73 0.86 3.37
C ALA A 102 1.48 2.16 3.03
N GLY A 103 1.29 2.68 1.81
CA GLY A 103 1.87 3.92 1.33
C GLY A 103 0.94 5.12 1.55
N VAL A 104 1.35 6.05 2.40
CA VAL A 104 0.58 7.27 2.73
C VAL A 104 1.33 8.55 2.39
N ARG A 105 0.59 9.59 2.04
CA ARG A 105 1.15 10.95 1.88
C ARG A 105 0.23 12.00 2.48
N GLY A 106 -0.96 12.20 1.92
CA GLY A 106 -1.90 13.21 2.41
C GLY A 106 -2.27 13.00 3.89
N ALA A 107 -2.55 11.76 4.29
CA ALA A 107 -2.89 11.43 5.68
C ALA A 107 -1.75 11.69 6.67
N ALA A 108 -0.49 11.62 6.22
CA ALA A 108 0.69 11.89 7.04
C ALA A 108 1.03 13.39 7.17
N CYS A 109 0.36 14.26 6.42
CA CYS A 109 0.76 15.66 6.26
C CYS A 109 -0.28 16.64 6.79
N VAL A 110 0.18 17.71 7.45
CA VAL A 110 -0.64 18.89 7.73
C VAL A 110 -0.79 19.70 6.44
N GLY A 111 -2.02 20.11 6.09
CA GLY A 111 -2.30 20.79 4.81
C GLY A 111 -2.47 19.85 3.62
N GLY A 112 -2.59 18.54 3.84
CA GLY A 112 -2.82 17.56 2.77
C GLY A 112 -1.55 17.18 2.00
N ARG A 113 -1.71 16.61 0.79
CA ARG A 113 -0.61 15.97 0.03
C ARG A 113 0.59 16.88 -0.25
N THR A 114 0.36 18.18 -0.45
CA THR A 114 1.40 19.17 -0.74
C THR A 114 1.97 19.84 0.52
N GLY A 115 1.40 19.56 1.69
CA GLY A 115 1.86 20.11 2.96
C GLY A 115 2.99 19.32 3.61
N THR A 116 3.28 19.62 4.88
CA THR A 116 4.44 19.07 5.59
C THR A 116 4.08 17.80 6.34
N VAL A 117 4.96 16.78 6.31
CA VAL A 117 4.80 15.58 7.13
C VAL A 117 4.75 15.96 8.61
N SER A 118 3.77 15.43 9.34
CA SER A 118 3.64 15.61 10.78
C SER A 118 3.96 14.32 11.51
N ALA A 119 4.88 14.40 12.47
CA ALA A 119 5.25 13.27 13.31
C ALA A 119 4.03 12.70 14.07
N ASP A 120 3.11 13.56 14.53
CA ASP A 120 1.92 13.12 15.25
C ASP A 120 0.93 12.36 14.36
N ARG A 121 0.77 12.80 13.11
CA ARG A 121 -0.03 12.08 12.12
C ARG A 121 0.59 10.72 11.78
N VAL A 122 1.91 10.66 11.62
CA VAL A 122 2.62 9.39 11.40
C VAL A 122 2.46 8.44 12.60
N ARG A 123 2.57 8.95 13.84
CA ARG A 123 2.33 8.15 15.06
C ARG A 123 0.90 7.62 15.11
N LEU A 124 -0.10 8.42 14.73
CA LEU A 124 -1.49 7.98 14.64
C LEU A 124 -1.66 6.84 13.64
N LEU A 125 -1.16 7.02 12.41
CA LEU A 125 -1.23 6.00 11.36
C LEU A 125 -0.58 4.69 11.83
N LYS A 126 0.60 4.77 12.45
CA LYS A 126 1.29 3.59 13.02
C LYS A 126 0.42 2.83 14.03
N ARG A 127 -0.26 3.53 14.94
CA ARG A 127 -1.16 2.88 15.93
C ARG A 127 -2.32 2.16 15.25
N VAL A 128 -2.90 2.75 14.20
CA VAL A 128 -4.02 2.14 13.48
C VAL A 128 -3.59 0.88 12.72
N VAL A 129 -2.41 0.89 12.07
CA VAL A 129 -1.87 -0.30 11.39
C VAL A 129 -1.66 -1.46 12.35
N HIS A 130 -1.11 -1.20 13.54
CA HIS A 130 -0.82 -2.25 14.52
C HIS A 130 -2.05 -2.74 15.30
N GLY A 131 -3.23 -2.12 15.11
CA GLY A 131 -4.36 -2.31 16.00
C GLY A 131 -4.08 -1.64 17.36
N ILE A 132 -5.05 -0.90 17.87
CA ILE A 132 -4.88 -0.22 19.16
C ILE A 132 -4.91 -1.30 20.26
N HIS A 133 -3.75 -1.61 20.86
CA HIS A 133 -3.69 -2.19 22.20
C HIS A 133 -4.04 -1.09 23.20
N HIS A 134 -5.23 -1.15 23.79
CA HIS A 134 -5.54 -0.43 25.03
C HIS A 134 -5.02 -1.26 26.20
N GLU A 135 -3.92 -0.84 26.82
CA GLU A 135 -3.72 -1.10 28.25
C GLU A 135 -4.35 0.08 29.00
N ASP A 136 -5.35 -0.24 29.82
CA ASP A 136 -6.02 0.70 30.70
C ASP A 136 -5.00 1.33 31.66
N THR A 137 -4.74 2.62 31.50
CA THR A 137 -4.14 3.42 32.58
C THR A 137 -5.17 3.48 33.71
N LYS A 138 -5.00 2.58 34.70
CA LYS A 138 -5.48 2.79 36.07
C LYS A 138 -5.03 4.18 36.52
N ILE A 139 -5.95 5.14 36.53
CA ILE A 139 -5.78 6.34 37.34
C ILE A 139 -6.22 5.93 38.74
N GLY A 140 -5.23 5.65 39.57
CA GLY A 140 -5.42 5.32 40.98
C GLY A 140 -6.09 6.48 41.70
N SER A 141 -7.14 6.13 42.44
CA SER A 141 -7.66 6.91 43.56
C SER A 141 -6.57 7.00 44.63
N SER A 142 -6.30 8.21 45.08
CA SER A 142 -5.69 8.52 46.37
C SER A 142 -6.40 9.73 46.94
#